data_AF-A0A7W8GI17-F1
#
_entry.id   AF-A0A7W8GI17-F1
#
_cell.length_a   1.000
_cell.length_b   1.000
_cell.length_c   1.000
_cell.angle_alpha   90.00
_cell.angle_beta   90.00
_cell.angle_gamma   90.00
#
_symmetry.space_group_name_H-M   'P 1'
#
loop_
_entity.id
_entity.type
_entity.pdbx_description
1 polymer ?
#
loop_
_entity_poly.entity_id
_entity_poly.type
_entity_poly.pdbx_seq_one_letter_code
_entity_poly.pdbx_strand_id
1 'polypeptide(L)'
;MDTFTAPPEYPPRSAMVRACTACGACCAAPDIHALGKPLGVPCVHLGPECLCGVYAARPAVCRGYQPDWVCGEVAPLPTLQARVARFLQIYGLEDEARGAGG
;
A
#
# COMPACT_ATOMS: atom_id res chain seq x y z
N MET A 1 7.00 -12.82 -14.92
CA MET A 1 7.65 -12.24 -13.72
C MET A 1 6.73 -12.48 -12.55
N ASP A 2 7.23 -13.09 -11.47
CA ASP A 2 6.46 -13.29 -10.25
C ASP A 2 6.44 -12.00 -9.43
N THR A 3 5.27 -11.40 -9.22
CA THR A 3 5.12 -10.16 -8.45
C THR A 3 5.42 -10.34 -6.96
N PHE A 4 5.56 -11.57 -6.48
CA PHE A 4 6.01 -11.86 -5.11
C PHE A 4 7.52 -11.95 -4.97
N THR A 5 8.28 -11.97 -6.07
CA THR A 5 9.73 -11.88 -6.03
C THR A 5 10.12 -10.41 -5.84
N ALA A 6 10.68 -10.10 -4.66
CA ALA A 6 11.24 -8.79 -4.39
C ALA A 6 12.52 -8.54 -5.23
N PRO A 7 12.83 -7.30 -5.60
CA PRO A 7 14.14 -6.94 -6.13
C PRO A 7 15.27 -7.31 -5.14
N PRO A 8 16.51 -7.57 -5.61
CA PRO A 8 17.63 -8.03 -4.76
C PRO A 8 17.94 -7.14 -3.55
N GLU A 9 17.62 -5.86 -3.62
CA GLU A 9 17.83 -4.87 -2.57
C GLU A 9 16.78 -4.91 -1.44
N TYR A 10 15.70 -5.68 -1.59
CA TYR A 10 14.63 -5.81 -0.60
C TYR A 10 14.58 -7.23 -0.02
N PRO A 11 14.30 -7.38 1.30
CA PRO A 11 14.15 -8.70 1.87
C PRO A 11 12.91 -9.40 1.27
N PRO A 12 13.01 -10.70 0.94
CA PRO A 12 11.90 -11.41 0.32
C PRO A 12 10.75 -11.60 1.31
N ARG A 13 9.53 -11.32 0.85
CA ARG A 13 8.31 -11.79 1.53
C ARG A 13 8.23 -13.31 1.41
N SER A 14 7.52 -13.97 2.34
CA SER A 14 7.19 -15.38 2.19
C SER A 14 6.51 -15.64 0.85
N ALA A 15 7.16 -16.42 -0.03
CA ALA A 15 6.63 -16.81 -1.33
C ALA A 15 5.36 -17.68 -1.24
N MET A 16 5.09 -18.23 -0.05
CA MET A 16 3.96 -19.12 0.24
C MET A 16 2.68 -18.36 0.62
N VAL A 17 2.78 -17.11 1.12
CA VAL A 17 1.63 -16.30 1.50
C VAL A 17 1.28 -15.32 0.38
N ARG A 18 0.47 -15.75 -0.58
CA ARG A 18 0.05 -14.88 -1.72
C ARG A 18 -1.22 -14.08 -1.48
N ALA A 19 -1.92 -14.35 -0.37
CA ALA A 19 -3.09 -13.58 0.03
C ALA A 19 -2.70 -12.18 0.56
N CYS A 20 -3.70 -11.30 0.64
CA CYS A 20 -3.57 -10.00 1.28
C CYS A 20 -3.16 -10.18 2.75
N THR A 21 -2.07 -9.54 3.18
CA THR A 21 -1.62 -9.55 4.59
C THR A 21 -2.18 -8.41 5.41
N ALA A 22 -3.24 -7.74 4.95
CA ALA A 22 -3.80 -6.61 5.67
C ALA A 22 -2.72 -5.51 5.94
N CYS A 23 -1.79 -5.37 5.00
CA CYS A 23 -0.65 -4.46 5.11
C CYS A 23 -1.06 -2.97 5.02
N GLY A 24 -2.24 -2.68 4.50
CA GLY A 24 -2.70 -1.31 4.27
C GLY A 24 -2.10 -0.65 3.02
N ALA A 25 -1.13 -1.25 2.32
CA ALA A 25 -0.43 -0.63 1.17
C ALA A 25 -1.38 -0.06 0.11
N CYS A 26 -2.36 -0.86 -0.34
CA CYS A 26 -3.39 -0.41 -1.31
C CYS A 26 -4.24 0.78 -0.82
N CYS A 27 -4.43 0.91 0.49
CA CYS A 27 -5.20 1.99 1.09
C CYS A 27 -4.33 3.17 1.54
N ALA A 28 -3.04 2.95 1.78
CA ALA A 28 -2.16 3.88 2.46
C ALA A 28 -1.70 5.02 1.54
N ALA A 29 -1.26 4.71 0.33
CA ALA A 29 -0.44 5.65 -0.43
C ALA A 29 -0.78 5.85 -1.92
N PRO A 30 -1.34 4.89 -2.68
CA PRO A 30 -1.62 5.11 -4.11
C PRO A 30 -2.56 6.28 -4.34
N ASP A 31 -2.29 7.09 -5.37
CA ASP A 31 -3.28 7.99 -5.93
C ASP A 31 -4.40 7.16 -6.56
N ILE A 32 -5.64 7.47 -6.20
CA ILE A 32 -6.83 6.84 -6.76
C ILE A 32 -7.79 7.96 -7.17
N HIS A 33 -7.56 8.52 -8.36
CA HIS A 33 -8.36 9.60 -8.93
C HIS A 33 -9.87 9.33 -8.88
N ALA A 34 -10.29 8.10 -9.20
CA ALA A 34 -11.71 7.68 -9.17
C ALA A 34 -12.36 7.75 -7.76
N LEU A 35 -11.56 7.82 -6.71
CA LEU A 35 -12.01 7.99 -5.32
C LEU A 35 -11.66 9.37 -4.76
N GLY A 36 -11.07 10.27 -5.56
CA GLY A 36 -10.56 11.55 -5.10
C GLY A 36 -9.52 11.41 -3.99
N LYS A 37 -8.74 10.32 -4.00
CA LYS A 37 -7.75 10.01 -2.96
C LYS A 37 -6.35 10.40 -3.46
N PRO A 38 -5.75 11.49 -2.97
CA PRO A 38 -4.42 11.92 -3.41
C PRO A 38 -3.32 10.93 -3.00
N LEU A 39 -2.19 11.03 -3.68
CA LEU A 39 -0.98 10.29 -3.36
C LEU A 39 -0.52 10.57 -1.93
N GLY A 40 -0.12 9.53 -1.21
CA GLY A 40 0.36 9.63 0.18
C GLY A 40 -0.72 9.94 1.23
N VAL A 41 -1.96 10.20 0.83
CA VAL A 41 -3.08 10.45 1.76
C VAL A 41 -3.78 9.13 2.09
N PRO A 42 -3.93 8.76 3.36
CA PRO A 42 -4.69 7.57 3.75
C PRO A 42 -6.13 7.61 3.25
N CYS A 43 -6.59 6.48 2.71
CA CYS A 43 -7.98 6.33 2.31
C CYS A 43 -8.93 6.50 3.51
N VAL A 44 -10.09 7.13 3.31
CA VAL A 44 -11.14 7.30 4.34
C VAL A 44 -11.63 5.97 4.94
N HIS A 45 -11.51 4.87 4.21
CA HIS A 45 -11.89 3.54 4.67
C HIS A 45 -10.77 2.81 5.43
N LEU A 46 -9.60 3.42 5.61
CA LEU A 46 -8.49 2.82 6.32
C LEU A 46 -8.66 3.03 7.83
N GLY A 47 -8.84 1.94 8.56
CA GLY A 47 -8.95 1.95 10.02
C GLY A 47 -7.59 2.12 10.72
N PRO A 48 -7.60 2.36 12.04
CA PRO A 48 -6.39 2.56 12.84
C PRO A 48 -5.46 1.34 12.87
N GLU A 49 -5.99 0.14 12.65
CA GLU A 49 -5.22 -1.11 12.55
C GLU A 49 -4.59 -1.32 11.16
N CYS A 50 -4.59 -0.30 10.29
CA CYS A 50 -4.17 -0.39 8.89
C CYS A 50 -4.99 -1.40 8.05
N LEU A 51 -6.23 -1.66 8.48
CA LEU A 51 -7.19 -2.54 7.81
C LEU A 51 -8.20 -1.71 7.00
N CYS A 52 -8.55 -2.19 5.81
CA CYS A 52 -9.63 -1.59 5.03
C CYS A 52 -10.97 -1.98 5.63
N GLY A 53 -11.72 -1.01 6.17
CA GLY A 53 -13.05 -1.22 6.78
C GLY A 53 -14.13 -1.70 5.81
N VAL A 54 -13.92 -1.52 4.50
CA VAL A 54 -14.84 -1.98 3.44
C VAL A 54 -14.23 -3.09 2.59
N TYR A 55 -13.28 -3.87 3.12
CA TYR A 55 -12.49 -4.84 2.35
C TYR A 55 -13.33 -5.74 1.42
N ALA A 56 -14.45 -6.27 1.94
CA ALA A 56 -15.37 -7.13 1.19
C ALA A 56 -16.19 -6.39 0.12
N ALA A 57 -16.44 -5.09 0.32
CA ALA A 57 -17.21 -4.22 -0.56
C ALA A 57 -16.34 -3.27 -1.41
N ARG A 58 -15.02 -3.50 -1.45
CA ARG A 58 -14.06 -2.63 -2.16
C ARG A 58 -14.49 -2.40 -3.61
N PRO A 59 -14.38 -1.15 -4.12
CA PRO A 59 -14.66 -0.83 -5.52
C PRO A 59 -13.65 -1.52 -6.45
N ALA A 60 -14.00 -1.63 -7.73
CA ALA A 60 -13.20 -2.35 -8.73
C ALA A 60 -11.74 -1.87 -8.78
N VAL A 61 -11.50 -0.56 -8.70
CA VAL A 61 -10.15 0.03 -8.67
C VAL A 61 -9.29 -0.51 -7.51
N CYS A 62 -9.88 -0.66 -6.32
CA CYS A 62 -9.18 -1.22 -5.15
C CYS A 62 -8.95 -2.73 -5.27
N ARG A 63 -9.79 -3.45 -6.03
CA ARG A 63 -9.61 -4.90 -6.29
C ARG A 63 -8.56 -5.17 -7.36
N GLY A 64 -8.30 -4.21 -8.25
CA GLY A 64 -7.23 -4.28 -9.23
C GLY A 64 -5.85 -4.38 -8.58
N TYR A 65 -5.68 -3.79 -7.39
CA TYR A 65 -4.44 -3.93 -6.62
C TYR A 65 -4.30 -5.36 -6.06
N GLN A 66 -3.38 -6.12 -6.62
CA GLN A 66 -3.05 -7.48 -6.17
C GLN A 66 -1.94 -7.45 -5.11
N PRO A 67 -2.00 -8.31 -4.08
CA PRO A 67 -0.88 -8.48 -3.15
C PRO A 67 0.41 -8.87 -3.88
N ASP A 68 1.54 -8.37 -3.40
CA ASP A 68 2.86 -8.53 -3.99
C ASP A 68 3.96 -8.52 -2.90
N TRP A 69 5.22 -8.37 -3.31
CA TRP A 69 6.35 -8.27 -2.38
C TRP A 69 6.31 -7.01 -1.50
N VAL A 70 5.75 -5.88 -1.97
CA VAL A 70 5.66 -4.61 -1.22
C VAL A 70 4.86 -4.79 0.06
N CYS A 71 3.89 -5.70 0.06
CA CYS A 71 3.14 -6.06 1.26
C CYS A 71 4.04 -6.53 2.42
N GLY A 72 5.21 -7.11 2.13
CA GLY A 72 6.21 -7.57 3.10
C GLY A 72 7.03 -6.44 3.72
N GLU A 73 7.22 -5.35 2.99
CA GLU A 73 7.92 -4.16 3.48
C GLU A 73 7.01 -3.24 4.30
N VAL A 74 5.71 -3.25 3.98
CA VAL A 74 4.73 -2.37 4.62
C VAL A 74 4.13 -3.01 5.87
N ALA A 75 3.74 -4.29 5.82
CA ALA A 75 3.03 -4.95 6.94
C ALA A 75 3.77 -4.92 8.30
N PRO A 76 5.12 -5.04 8.38
CA PRO A 76 5.83 -5.03 9.66
C PRO A 76 5.87 -3.67 10.34
N LEU A 77 5.55 -2.58 9.64
CA LEU A 77 5.71 -1.24 10.18
C LEU A 77 4.59 -0.89 11.17
N PRO A 78 4.93 -0.28 12.32
CA PRO A 78 4.01 -0.15 13.46
C PRO A 78 2.98 0.98 13.30
N THR A 79 3.23 1.94 12.41
CA THR A 79 2.34 3.10 12.23
C THR A 79 1.91 3.24 10.78
N LEU A 80 0.72 3.81 10.59
CA LEU A 80 0.20 4.12 9.26
C LEU A 80 1.13 5.05 8.48
N GLN A 81 1.68 6.07 9.16
CA GLN A 81 2.61 7.02 8.58
C GLN A 81 3.89 6.33 8.08
N ALA A 82 4.44 5.39 8.86
CA ALA A 82 5.61 4.62 8.42
C ALA A 82 5.28 3.75 7.21
N ARG A 83 4.08 3.14 7.18
CA ARG A 83 3.59 2.34 6.04
C ARG A 83 3.45 3.16 4.76
N VAL A 84 2.90 4.37 4.86
CA VAL A 84 2.80 5.33 3.75
C VAL A 84 4.20 5.70 3.27
N ALA A 85 5.08 6.13 4.18
CA ALA A 85 6.44 6.53 3.84
C ALA A 85 7.21 5.41 3.13
N ARG A 86 7.13 4.16 3.63
CA ARG A 86 7.80 3.02 3.00
C ARG A 86 7.27 2.71 1.62
N PHE A 87 5.96 2.80 1.41
CA PHE A 87 5.38 2.66 0.08
C PHE A 87 5.93 3.73 -0.87
N LEU A 88 5.89 5.00 -0.47
CA LEU A 88 6.37 6.10 -1.32
C LEU A 88 7.86 5.93 -1.66
N GLN A 89 8.68 5.53 -0.69
CA GLN A 89 10.10 5.25 -0.89
C GLN A 89 10.33 4.11 -1.91
N ILE A 90 9.59 3.01 -1.81
CA ILE A 90 9.70 1.88 -2.74
C ILE A 90 9.43 2.30 -4.19
N TYR A 91 8.48 3.22 -4.39
CA TYR A 91 8.10 3.71 -5.72
C TYR A 91 8.83 5.00 -6.13
N GLY A 92 9.67 5.59 -5.27
CA GLY A 92 10.36 6.86 -5.52
C GLY A 92 9.42 8.07 -5.64
N LEU A 93 8.34 8.09 -4.86
CA LEU A 93 7.22 9.05 -4.95
C LEU A 93 7.17 10.07 -3.80
N GLU A 94 8.22 10.17 -3.00
CA GLU A 94 8.24 10.99 -1.78
C GLU A 94 8.06 12.49 -2.07
N ASP A 95 8.73 13.01 -3.10
CA ASP A 95 8.64 14.42 -3.49
C ASP A 95 7.29 14.77 -4.12
N GLU A 96 6.72 13.87 -4.92
CA GLU A 96 5.38 14.03 -5.50
C GLU A 96 4.31 14.08 -4.40
N ALA A 97 4.39 13.18 -3.42
CA ALA A 97 3.46 13.16 -2.29
C ALA A 97 3.58 14.42 -1.42
N ARG A 98 4.77 15.02 -1.30
CA ARG A 98 4.96 16.31 -0.63
C ARG A 98 4.35 17.47 -1.41
N GLY A 99 4.40 17.42 -2.74
CA GLY A 99 3.82 18.45 -3.62
C GLY A 99 2.29 18.36 -3.76
N ALA A 100 1.71 17.16 -3.65
CA ALA A 100 0.27 16.92 -3.76
C ALA A 100 -0.55 17.40 -2.55
N GLY A 101 0.11 17.77 -1.45
CA GLY A 101 -0.51 18.30 -0.23
C GLY A 101 -0.55 19.83 -0.13
N GLY A 102 -0.21 20.54 -1.21
CA GLY A 102 -0.18 22.02 -1.30
C GLY A 102 -1.47 22.62 -1.84
#